data_AF-A0A5N5SY88-F1
#
_entry.id   AF-A0A5N5SY88-F1
#
_cell.length_a   1.000
_cell.length_b   1.000
_cell.length_c   1.000
_cell.angle_alpha   90.00
_cell.angle_beta   90.00
_cell.angle_gamma   90.00
#
_symmetry.space_group_name_H-M   'P 1'
#
loop_
_entity.id
_entity.type
_entity.pdbx_description
1 polymer ?
#
loop_
_entity_poly.entity_id
_entity_poly.type
_entity_poly.pdbx_seq_one_letter_code
_entity_poly.pdbx_strand_id
1 'polypeptide(L)'
;MKNLDKMENENLPQVVVDTNDINFGCVKFLEPKEMFFTIKNTGKVVATFLFSLKPDDKSCCKPWLSINPYKSSISPGNECKVKLKVEVEKDITSKLNIGAEKLYDILILHLDGGKDIFITVSGDYERSCFGSSIKALIHIKKPFKDVTISELLDLESGNPKNLLDAPYAIPKELWYLVDHIVANGLNVEGLFTTKGLKKELYEIRYC
;
A
#
# COMPACT_ATOMS: atom_id res chain seq x y z
N MET A 1 45.35 18.29 16.46
CA MET A 1 44.47 17.10 16.45
C MET A 1 43.04 17.49 16.78
N LYS A 2 42.68 17.86 18.03
CA LYS A 2 41.29 18.20 18.41
C LYS A 2 40.51 19.19 17.52
N ASN A 3 41.15 20.20 16.91
CA ASN A 3 40.47 21.13 16.00
C ASN A 3 40.25 20.57 14.59
N LEU A 4 41.14 19.69 14.11
CA LEU A 4 40.98 19.00 12.82
C LEU A 4 39.83 17.99 12.91
N ASP A 5 39.81 17.18 13.96
CA ASP A 5 38.75 16.19 14.21
C ASP A 5 37.36 16.86 14.30
N LYS A 6 37.30 18.06 14.89
CA LYS A 6 36.07 18.87 14.97
C LYS A 6 35.65 19.37 13.58
N MET A 7 36.60 19.87 12.78
CA MET A 7 36.33 20.35 11.42
C MET A 7 35.87 19.22 10.49
N GLU A 8 36.46 18.02 10.62
CA GLU A 8 36.06 16.83 9.86
C GLU A 8 34.63 16.41 10.20
N ASN A 9 34.28 16.35 11.50
CA ASN A 9 32.92 16.02 11.91
C ASN A 9 31.86 17.06 11.46
N GLU A 10 32.22 18.34 11.45
CA GLU A 10 31.33 19.41 10.98
C GLU A 10 31.11 19.38 9.46
N ASN A 11 31.97 18.70 8.71
CA ASN A 11 31.89 18.54 7.26
C ASN A 11 31.21 17.24 6.83
N LEU A 12 30.75 16.41 7.77
CA LEU A 12 29.92 15.24 7.44
C LEU A 12 28.53 15.70 6.93
N PRO A 13 27.96 15.03 5.91
CA PRO A 13 26.58 15.26 5.50
C PRO A 13 25.60 15.05 6.66
N GLN A 14 24.68 16.00 6.84
CA GLN A 14 23.67 15.96 7.90
C GLN A 14 22.32 16.37 7.34
N VAL A 15 21.32 15.53 7.55
CA VAL A 15 19.93 15.83 7.20
C VAL A 15 19.01 15.55 8.37
N VAL A 16 17.86 16.22 8.39
CA VAL A 16 16.74 15.93 9.27
C VAL A 16 15.51 15.65 8.43
N VAL A 17 14.65 14.75 8.90
CA VAL A 17 13.32 14.51 8.34
C VAL A 17 12.27 15.16 9.23
N ASP A 18 11.18 15.67 8.63
CA ASP A 18 10.05 16.23 9.38
C ASP A 18 9.21 15.15 10.09
N THR A 19 9.22 13.93 9.56
CA THR A 19 8.65 12.75 10.23
C THR A 19 9.43 11.47 9.91
N ASN A 20 9.47 10.56 10.89
CA ASN A 20 9.95 9.19 10.74
C ASN A 20 8.81 8.17 10.71
N ASP A 21 7.56 8.60 10.90
CA ASP A 21 6.37 7.75 10.91
C ASP A 21 5.32 8.32 9.96
N ILE A 22 4.92 7.51 8.98
CA ILE A 22 3.96 7.90 7.94
C ILE A 22 2.85 6.87 7.91
N ASN A 23 1.68 7.25 8.41
CA ASN A 23 0.50 6.40 8.45
C ASN A 23 -0.52 6.84 7.38
N PHE A 24 -0.79 5.96 6.41
CA PHE A 24 -1.76 6.17 5.32
C PHE A 24 -3.23 5.99 5.76
N GLY A 25 -3.46 5.61 7.03
CA GLY A 25 -4.76 5.29 7.59
C GLY A 25 -5.42 4.13 6.85
N CYS A 26 -6.74 4.21 6.67
CA CYS A 26 -7.50 3.23 5.90
C CYS A 26 -7.08 3.22 4.43
N VAL A 27 -6.57 2.11 3.91
CA VAL A 27 -6.20 1.92 2.50
C VAL A 27 -7.12 0.90 1.85
N LYS A 28 -7.55 1.19 0.62
CA LYS A 28 -8.56 0.41 -0.12
C LYS A 28 -8.01 -0.15 -1.41
N PHE A 29 -8.67 -1.20 -1.91
CA PHE A 29 -8.31 -1.86 -3.16
C PHE A 29 -8.42 -0.91 -4.36
N LEU A 30 -7.33 -0.77 -5.12
CA LEU A 30 -7.21 0.12 -6.28
C LEU A 30 -7.61 1.59 -5.98
N GLU A 31 -7.37 2.04 -4.76
CA GLU A 31 -7.51 3.44 -4.34
C GLU A 31 -6.14 3.98 -3.91
N PRO A 32 -5.38 4.62 -4.82
CA PRO A 32 -4.07 5.13 -4.48
C PRO A 32 -4.15 6.30 -3.50
N LYS A 33 -3.28 6.30 -2.49
CA LYS A 33 -3.11 7.41 -1.55
C LYS A 33 -1.68 7.94 -1.62
N GLU A 34 -1.53 9.25 -1.54
CA GLU A 34 -0.23 9.91 -1.55
C GLU A 34 -0.02 10.69 -0.26
N MET A 35 1.18 10.57 0.32
CA MET A 35 1.65 11.37 1.44
C MET A 35 3.03 11.95 1.09
N PHE A 36 3.39 13.02 1.76
CA PHE A 36 4.66 13.69 1.56
C PHE A 36 5.36 13.91 2.89
N PHE A 37 6.67 13.80 2.86
CA PHE A 37 7.55 14.19 3.96
C PHE A 37 8.76 14.91 3.39
N THR A 38 9.50 15.60 4.25
CA THR A 38 10.54 16.54 3.85
C THR A 38 11.87 16.13 4.45
N ILE A 39 12.91 16.07 3.61
CA ILE A 39 14.30 15.89 4.02
C ILE A 39 14.99 17.25 3.91
N LYS A 40 15.50 17.79 5.01
CA LYS A 40 16.20 19.07 5.05
C LYS A 40 17.68 18.87 5.33
N ASN A 41 18.55 19.49 4.53
CA ASN A 41 19.99 19.48 4.77
C ASN A 41 20.36 20.55 5.80
N THR A 42 20.77 20.11 6.99
CA THR A 42 21.20 20.97 8.10
C THR A 42 22.72 21.03 8.23
N GLY A 43 23.46 20.30 7.39
CA GLY A 43 24.92 20.29 7.36
C GLY A 43 25.51 21.44 6.56
N LYS A 44 26.84 21.45 6.47
CA LYS A 44 27.63 22.46 5.74
C LYS A 44 27.98 22.05 4.31
N VAL A 45 27.76 20.78 3.96
CA VAL A 45 28.09 20.18 2.66
C VAL A 45 26.85 19.67 1.95
N VAL A 46 26.93 19.41 0.65
CA VAL A 46 25.84 18.79 -0.11
C VAL A 46 25.56 17.40 0.46
N ALA A 47 24.29 17.12 0.73
CA ALA A 47 23.82 15.84 1.24
C ALA A 47 23.17 15.03 0.11
N THR A 48 23.71 13.85 -0.20
CA THR A 48 23.12 12.93 -1.19
C THR A 48 22.48 11.76 -0.48
N PHE A 49 21.18 11.57 -0.68
CA PHE A 49 20.44 10.44 -0.12
C PHE A 49 19.99 9.46 -1.19
N LEU A 50 19.81 8.19 -0.80
CA LEU A 50 19.12 7.17 -1.58
C LEU A 50 18.33 6.24 -0.65
N PHE A 51 17.20 5.74 -1.12
CA PHE A 51 16.50 4.66 -0.43
C PHE A 51 17.16 3.33 -0.77
N SER A 52 17.80 2.70 0.21
CA SER A 52 18.62 1.51 0.01
C SER A 52 17.79 0.22 0.06
N LEU A 53 18.35 -0.84 -0.52
CA LEU A 53 17.80 -2.19 -0.40
C LEU A 53 17.93 -2.67 1.05
N LYS A 54 16.95 -3.44 1.52
CA LYS A 54 17.07 -4.18 2.77
C LYS A 54 17.92 -5.43 2.50
N PRO A 55 18.65 -5.98 3.50
CA PRO A 55 19.60 -7.07 3.31
C PRO A 55 19.06 -8.28 2.53
N ASP A 56 17.76 -8.59 2.67
CA ASP A 56 17.11 -9.74 2.03
C ASP A 56 16.08 -9.36 0.94
N ASP A 57 15.87 -8.06 0.68
CA ASP A 57 14.86 -7.58 -0.26
C ASP A 57 15.47 -7.21 -1.61
N LYS A 58 14.74 -7.49 -2.70
CA LYS A 58 15.09 -7.05 -4.06
C LYS A 58 14.75 -5.60 -4.34
N SER A 59 14.05 -4.94 -3.42
CA SER A 59 13.54 -3.56 -3.55
C SER A 59 13.74 -2.81 -2.23
N CYS A 60 13.82 -1.48 -2.30
CA CYS A 60 13.88 -0.62 -1.11
C CYS A 60 12.54 -0.56 -0.36
N CYS A 61 11.44 -0.92 -1.02
CA CYS A 61 10.10 -0.91 -0.46
C CYS A 61 9.24 -2.08 -0.96
N LYS A 62 8.19 -2.39 -0.20
CA LYS A 62 7.18 -3.40 -0.55
C LYS A 62 6.43 -3.04 -1.85
N PRO A 63 5.87 -4.02 -2.58
CA PRO A 63 5.25 -3.79 -3.89
C PRO A 63 4.05 -2.83 -3.91
N TRP A 64 3.40 -2.61 -2.76
CA TRP A 64 2.28 -1.66 -2.62
C TRP A 64 2.73 -0.21 -2.41
N LEU A 65 4.03 0.05 -2.25
CA LEU A 65 4.58 1.35 -1.93
C LEU A 65 5.50 1.82 -3.06
N SER A 66 5.43 3.11 -3.37
CA SER A 66 6.33 3.77 -4.31
C SER A 66 6.87 5.07 -3.73
N ILE A 67 8.11 5.39 -4.08
CA ILE A 67 8.89 6.50 -3.50
C ILE A 67 9.38 7.39 -4.64
N ASN A 68 9.13 8.71 -4.55
CA ASN A 68 9.63 9.66 -5.53
C ASN A 68 9.97 11.03 -4.92
N PRO A 69 11.20 11.55 -5.06
CA PRO A 69 12.36 10.88 -5.64
C PRO A 69 12.88 9.76 -4.72
N TYR A 70 13.42 8.69 -5.31
CA TYR A 70 14.09 7.62 -4.56
C TYR A 70 15.56 7.92 -4.24
N LYS A 71 16.15 8.91 -4.93
CA LYS A 71 17.53 9.40 -4.75
C LYS A 71 17.57 10.87 -5.12
N SER A 72 18.27 11.69 -4.32
CA SER A 72 18.50 13.10 -4.65
C SER A 72 19.71 13.67 -3.91
N SER A 73 20.11 14.88 -4.30
CA SER A 73 21.15 15.67 -3.62
C SER A 73 20.57 17.01 -3.18
N ILE A 74 20.86 17.43 -1.95
CA ILE A 74 20.29 18.61 -1.31
C ILE A 74 21.43 19.55 -0.92
N SER A 75 21.41 20.79 -1.41
CA SER A 75 22.37 21.83 -1.00
C SER A 75 22.19 22.22 0.48
N PRO A 76 23.24 22.69 1.17
CA PRO A 76 23.14 23.21 2.53
C PRO A 76 21.99 24.23 2.68
N GLY A 77 21.15 24.05 3.70
CA GLY A 77 20.01 24.93 3.97
C GLY A 77 18.74 24.66 3.15
N ASN A 78 18.83 23.85 2.07
CA ASN A 78 17.69 23.48 1.24
C ASN A 78 17.00 22.21 1.75
N GLU A 79 15.85 21.92 1.15
CA GLU A 79 15.05 20.75 1.44
C GLU A 79 14.59 20.03 0.17
N CYS A 80 14.24 18.75 0.32
CA CYS A 80 13.68 17.90 -0.71
C CYS A 80 12.38 17.30 -0.19
N LYS A 81 11.29 17.50 -0.93
CA LYS A 81 9.99 16.89 -0.65
C LYS A 81 9.91 15.52 -1.33
N VAL A 82 9.73 14.47 -0.53
CA VAL A 82 9.59 13.10 -1.02
C VAL A 82 8.11 12.71 -0.98
N LYS A 83 7.64 12.17 -2.09
CA LYS A 83 6.30 11.60 -2.25
C LYS A 83 6.35 10.10 -1.99
N LEU A 84 5.53 9.64 -1.06
CA LEU A 84 5.18 8.24 -0.88
C LEU A 84 3.78 8.01 -1.44
N LYS A 85 3.62 6.99 -2.28
CA LYS A 85 2.31 6.58 -2.79
C LYS A 85 2.07 5.11 -2.49
N VAL A 86 0.96 4.85 -1.80
CA VAL A 86 0.44 3.50 -1.56
C VAL A 86 -0.62 3.18 -2.60
N GLU A 87 -0.53 2.02 -3.23
CA GLU A 87 -1.53 1.51 -4.16
C GLU A 87 -1.65 -0.01 -4.01
N VAL A 88 -2.84 -0.48 -3.62
CA VAL A 88 -3.10 -1.92 -3.47
C VAL A 88 -3.61 -2.49 -4.79
N GLU A 89 -2.74 -3.23 -5.46
CA GLU A 89 -3.03 -3.91 -6.71
C GLU A 89 -3.56 -5.34 -6.51
N LYS A 90 -4.03 -5.95 -7.60
CA LYS A 90 -4.66 -7.27 -7.63
C LYS A 90 -3.77 -8.36 -7.00
N ASP A 91 -2.47 -8.34 -7.28
CA ASP A 91 -1.54 -9.42 -6.94
C ASP A 91 -1.29 -9.58 -5.44
N ILE A 92 -1.45 -8.50 -4.68
CA ILE A 92 -1.25 -8.50 -3.21
C ILE A 92 -2.56 -8.53 -2.44
N THR A 93 -3.68 -8.21 -3.10
CA THR A 93 -4.99 -8.08 -2.45
C THR A 93 -5.41 -9.39 -1.77
N SER A 94 -5.17 -10.52 -2.43
CA SER A 94 -5.44 -11.85 -1.87
C SER A 94 -4.68 -12.09 -0.57
N LYS A 95 -3.40 -11.72 -0.52
CA LYS A 95 -2.53 -11.85 0.66
C LYS A 95 -2.96 -10.93 1.79
N LEU A 96 -3.35 -9.69 1.47
CA LEU A 96 -3.90 -8.75 2.44
C LEU A 96 -5.23 -9.24 3.03
N ASN A 97 -6.12 -9.79 2.20
CA ASN A 97 -7.41 -10.32 2.63
C ASN A 97 -7.28 -11.46 3.65
N ILE A 98 -6.30 -12.35 3.47
CA ILE A 98 -6.03 -13.47 4.39
C ILE A 98 -5.02 -13.12 5.50
N GLY A 99 -4.59 -11.85 5.59
CA GLY A 99 -3.63 -11.39 6.59
C GLY A 99 -2.19 -11.93 6.42
N ALA A 100 -1.86 -12.51 5.27
CA ALA A 100 -0.51 -12.97 4.92
C ALA A 100 0.43 -11.81 4.52
N GLU A 101 -0.13 -10.64 4.23
CA GLU A 101 0.61 -9.39 4.04
C GLU A 101 -0.02 -8.30 4.91
N LYS A 102 0.78 -7.29 5.27
CA LYS A 102 0.31 -6.09 5.98
C LYS A 102 0.83 -4.84 5.27
N LEU A 103 0.09 -3.73 5.41
CA LEU A 103 0.57 -2.42 4.97
C LEU A 103 1.50 -1.85 6.04
N TYR A 104 2.68 -2.45 6.13
CA TYR A 104 3.75 -2.04 7.04
C TYR A 104 5.10 -2.23 6.35
N ASP A 105 5.91 -1.19 6.33
CA ASP A 105 7.28 -1.24 5.80
C ASP A 105 8.21 -0.28 6.56
N ILE A 106 9.51 -0.59 6.57
CA ILE A 106 10.55 0.30 7.11
C ILE A 106 11.49 0.66 5.98
N LEU A 107 11.49 1.93 5.57
CA LEU A 107 12.38 2.45 4.55
C LEU A 107 13.72 2.83 5.17
N ILE A 108 14.82 2.51 4.48
CA ILE A 108 16.17 2.91 4.86
C ILE A 108 16.59 4.06 3.97
N LEU A 109 16.62 5.27 4.52
CA LEU A 109 17.15 6.46 3.87
C LEU A 109 18.65 6.53 4.14
N HIS A 110 19.45 6.03 3.20
CA HIS A 110 20.90 6.05 3.28
C HIS A 110 21.44 7.43 2.87
N LEU A 111 22.30 8.00 3.71
CA LEU A 111 23.00 9.25 3.44
C LEU A 111 24.46 8.95 3.11
N ASP A 112 24.92 9.35 1.92
CA ASP A 112 26.31 9.15 1.50
C ASP A 112 27.26 9.89 2.46
N GLY A 113 28.24 9.18 3.04
CA GLY A 113 29.13 9.70 4.07
C GLY A 113 28.44 10.08 5.39
N GLY A 114 27.18 9.67 5.59
CA GLY A 114 26.35 10.01 6.74
C GLY A 114 25.75 8.80 7.44
N LYS A 115 24.78 9.06 8.33
CA LYS A 115 24.02 8.01 9.03
C LYS A 115 22.73 7.69 8.29
N ASP A 116 22.35 6.42 8.34
CA ASP A 116 21.05 5.97 7.85
C ASP A 116 19.92 6.48 8.74
N ILE A 117 18.80 6.82 8.11
CA ILE A 117 17.56 7.22 8.77
C ILE A 117 16.49 6.20 8.42
N PHE A 118 15.79 5.70 9.44
CA PHE A 118 14.70 4.74 9.27
C PHE A 118 13.35 5.47 9.27
N ILE A 119 12.53 5.19 8.26
CA ILE A 119 11.18 5.77 8.12
C ILE A 119 10.18 4.62 8.11
N THR A 120 9.32 4.58 9.12
CA THR A 120 8.22 3.63 9.21
C THR A 120 7.06 4.10 8.35
N VAL A 121 6.55 3.21 7.51
CA VAL A 121 5.35 3.41 6.71
C VAL A 121 4.31 2.40 7.13
N SER A 122 3.11 2.87 7.47
CA SER A 122 2.01 2.01 7.93
C SER A 122 0.67 2.39 7.31
N GLY A 123 -0.29 1.48 7.40
CA GLY A 123 -1.68 1.70 7.04
C GLY A 123 -2.57 0.51 7.42
N ASP A 124 -3.87 0.74 7.43
CA ASP A 124 -4.88 -0.27 7.74
C ASP A 124 -5.62 -0.64 6.46
N TYR A 125 -5.45 -1.87 5.99
CA TYR A 125 -6.15 -2.31 4.78
C TYR A 125 -7.62 -2.64 5.05
N GLU A 126 -8.53 -1.93 4.39
CA GLU A 126 -9.96 -2.26 4.41
C GLU A 126 -10.25 -3.38 3.41
N ARG A 127 -10.44 -4.58 3.96
CA ARG A 127 -10.71 -5.81 3.22
C ARG A 127 -11.97 -5.69 2.37
N SER A 128 -11.92 -6.28 1.18
CA SER A 128 -13.06 -6.37 0.27
C SER A 128 -13.11 -7.76 -0.39
N CYS A 129 -14.26 -8.13 -0.96
CA CYS A 129 -14.42 -9.40 -1.67
C CYS A 129 -13.50 -9.51 -2.91
N PHE A 130 -13.01 -8.37 -3.43
CA PHE A 130 -12.07 -8.34 -4.53
C PHE A 130 -10.75 -8.99 -4.10
N GLY A 131 -10.18 -9.81 -4.98
CA GLY A 131 -8.95 -10.57 -4.72
C GLY A 131 -9.16 -11.89 -3.97
N SER A 132 -10.37 -12.22 -3.53
CA SER A 132 -10.72 -13.57 -3.06
C SER A 132 -11.12 -14.49 -4.22
N SER A 133 -10.93 -15.80 -4.04
CA SER A 133 -11.30 -16.77 -5.07
C SER A 133 -12.80 -16.96 -5.17
N ILE A 134 -13.30 -17.26 -6.38
CA ILE A 134 -14.71 -17.63 -6.59
C ILE A 134 -15.09 -18.82 -5.69
N LYS A 135 -14.18 -19.80 -5.53
CA LYS A 135 -14.38 -20.98 -4.69
C LYS A 135 -14.62 -20.60 -3.22
N ALA A 136 -13.94 -19.59 -2.70
CA ALA A 136 -14.22 -19.07 -1.37
C ALA A 136 -15.56 -18.30 -1.34
N LEU A 137 -15.76 -17.36 -2.27
CA LEU A 137 -16.92 -16.46 -2.27
C LEU A 137 -18.28 -17.19 -2.34
N ILE A 138 -18.41 -18.31 -3.07
CA ILE A 138 -19.66 -19.08 -3.15
C ILE A 138 -20.11 -19.67 -1.81
N HIS A 139 -19.20 -19.82 -0.85
CA HIS A 139 -19.50 -20.32 0.50
C HIS A 139 -19.78 -19.18 1.50
N ILE A 140 -19.53 -17.92 1.14
CA ILE A 140 -19.72 -16.77 2.04
C ILE A 140 -21.17 -16.25 1.95
N LYS A 141 -21.96 -16.52 2.99
CA LYS A 141 -23.38 -16.13 3.08
C LYS A 141 -23.65 -14.76 3.74
N LYS A 142 -22.62 -14.13 4.29
CA LYS A 142 -22.68 -12.83 4.99
C LYS A 142 -21.94 -11.72 4.20
N PRO A 143 -22.14 -10.43 4.51
CA PRO A 143 -21.31 -9.36 3.96
C PRO A 143 -19.82 -9.63 4.19
N PHE A 144 -18.97 -9.31 3.20
CA PHE A 144 -17.55 -9.70 3.24
C PHE A 144 -16.80 -9.09 4.44
N LYS A 145 -17.19 -7.87 4.85
CA LYS A 145 -16.64 -7.18 6.03
C LYS A 145 -16.81 -7.97 7.34
N ASP A 146 -17.82 -8.84 7.41
CA ASP A 146 -18.14 -9.64 8.60
C ASP A 146 -17.42 -11.01 8.58
N VAL A 147 -16.64 -11.30 7.52
CA VAL A 147 -15.84 -12.53 7.39
C VAL A 147 -14.52 -12.36 8.12
N THR A 148 -14.19 -13.28 9.01
CA THR A 148 -12.92 -13.24 9.74
C THR A 148 -11.76 -13.70 8.85
N ILE A 149 -10.53 -13.32 9.20
CA ILE A 149 -9.32 -13.81 8.49
C ILE A 149 -9.24 -15.33 8.54
N SER A 150 -9.53 -15.93 9.70
CA SER A 150 -9.47 -17.38 9.87
C SER A 150 -10.49 -18.12 9.02
N GLU A 151 -11.72 -17.61 8.92
CA GLU A 151 -12.75 -18.17 8.05
C GLU A 151 -12.32 -18.10 6.58
N LEU A 152 -11.81 -16.94 6.13
CA LEU A 152 -11.39 -16.78 4.75
C LEU A 152 -10.20 -17.68 4.42
N LEU A 153 -9.24 -17.81 5.33
CA LEU A 153 -8.08 -18.68 5.14
C LEU A 153 -8.48 -20.15 5.01
N ASP A 154 -9.46 -20.64 5.79
CA ASP A 154 -10.01 -22.00 5.64
C ASP A 154 -10.68 -22.18 4.26
N LEU A 155 -11.45 -21.20 3.80
CA LEU A 155 -12.11 -21.23 2.49
C LEU A 155 -11.13 -21.21 1.31
N GLU A 156 -10.04 -20.45 1.43
CA GLU A 156 -8.99 -20.37 0.41
C GLU A 156 -8.03 -21.58 0.43
N SER A 157 -8.07 -22.43 1.48
CA SER A 157 -7.19 -23.60 1.66
C SER A 157 -7.42 -24.74 0.65
N GLY A 158 -8.51 -24.68 -0.12
CA GLY A 158 -8.88 -25.68 -1.11
C GLY A 158 -9.65 -26.89 -0.56
N ASN A 159 -9.54 -27.19 0.74
CA ASN A 159 -10.30 -28.24 1.44
C ASN A 159 -10.90 -27.68 2.75
N PRO A 160 -11.88 -26.76 2.67
CA PRO A 160 -12.47 -26.14 3.84
C PRO A 160 -13.09 -27.19 4.76
N LYS A 161 -12.80 -27.10 6.05
CA LYS A 161 -13.20 -28.13 7.03
C LYS A 161 -14.61 -27.91 7.57
N ASN A 162 -15.10 -26.68 7.52
CA ASN A 162 -16.35 -26.26 8.16
C ASN A 162 -17.41 -25.81 7.15
N LEU A 163 -17.68 -26.63 6.13
CA LEU A 163 -18.79 -26.39 5.20
C LEU A 163 -20.09 -26.98 5.77
N LEU A 164 -20.89 -26.14 6.40
CA LEU A 164 -22.20 -26.53 6.92
C LEU A 164 -23.31 -26.44 5.84
N ASP A 165 -23.20 -25.45 4.96
CA ASP A 165 -24.22 -25.16 3.94
C ASP A 165 -23.73 -25.44 2.52
N ALA A 166 -24.69 -25.72 1.63
CA ALA A 166 -24.41 -25.84 0.21
C ALA A 166 -23.85 -24.52 -0.38
N PRO A 167 -22.86 -24.58 -1.29
CA PRO A 167 -22.35 -23.40 -1.97
C PRO A 167 -23.45 -22.72 -2.80
N TYR A 168 -23.33 -21.41 -3.00
CA TYR A 168 -24.10 -20.74 -4.03
C TYR A 168 -23.61 -21.18 -5.42
N ALA A 169 -24.50 -21.17 -6.41
CA ALA A 169 -24.12 -21.42 -7.80
C ALA A 169 -23.12 -20.38 -8.34
N ILE A 170 -23.23 -19.14 -7.85
CA ILE A 170 -22.36 -18.01 -8.18
C ILE A 170 -22.12 -17.15 -6.93
N PRO A 171 -20.98 -16.45 -6.82
CA PRO A 171 -20.78 -15.44 -5.78
C PRO A 171 -21.90 -14.40 -5.77
N LYS A 172 -22.45 -14.10 -4.60
CA LYS A 172 -23.54 -13.13 -4.44
C LYS A 172 -23.14 -11.74 -4.94
N GLU A 173 -21.87 -11.37 -4.78
CA GLU A 173 -21.32 -10.09 -5.25
C GLU A 173 -21.38 -9.97 -6.78
N LEU A 174 -21.05 -11.05 -7.50
CA LEU A 174 -21.19 -11.08 -8.96
C LEU A 174 -22.67 -11.07 -9.36
N TRP A 175 -23.52 -11.79 -8.63
CA TRP A 175 -24.96 -11.77 -8.89
C TRP A 175 -25.53 -10.35 -8.76
N TYR A 176 -25.24 -9.62 -7.67
CA TYR A 176 -25.71 -8.25 -7.49
C TYR A 176 -25.24 -7.30 -8.60
N LEU A 177 -23.97 -7.41 -9.03
CA LEU A 177 -23.45 -6.60 -10.13
C LEU A 177 -24.17 -6.88 -11.45
N VAL A 178 -24.34 -8.16 -11.79
CA VAL A 178 -24.99 -8.58 -13.04
C VAL A 178 -26.48 -8.25 -13.01
N ASP A 179 -27.17 -8.53 -11.91
CA ASP A 179 -28.59 -8.24 -11.72
C ASP A 179 -28.86 -6.74 -11.88
N HIS A 180 -28.02 -5.88 -11.28
CA HIS A 180 -28.13 -4.44 -11.44
C HIS A 180 -27.93 -3.98 -12.90
N ILE A 181 -26.96 -4.56 -13.62
CA ILE A 181 -26.72 -4.27 -15.04
C ILE A 181 -27.90 -4.73 -15.90
N VAL A 182 -28.49 -5.89 -15.61
CA VAL A 182 -29.66 -6.39 -16.34
C VAL A 182 -30.88 -5.50 -16.10
N ALA A 183 -31.11 -5.09 -14.85
CA ALA A 183 -32.27 -4.27 -14.48
C ALA A 183 -32.16 -2.83 -14.99
N ASN A 184 -30.96 -2.23 -15.01
CA ASN A 184 -30.80 -0.79 -15.23
C ASN A 184 -29.85 -0.42 -16.38
N GLY A 185 -28.97 -1.34 -16.81
CA GLY A 185 -27.85 -1.07 -17.69
C GLY A 185 -28.06 -1.41 -19.17
N LEU A 186 -29.03 -2.27 -19.51
CA LEU A 186 -29.15 -2.81 -20.88
C LEU A 186 -29.40 -1.76 -21.96
N ASN A 187 -30.02 -0.63 -21.60
CA ASN A 187 -30.29 0.49 -22.51
C ASN A 187 -29.33 1.68 -22.33
N VAL A 188 -28.31 1.54 -21.48
CA VAL A 188 -27.32 2.60 -21.24
C VAL A 188 -26.35 2.65 -22.43
N GLU A 189 -26.27 3.82 -23.07
CA GLU A 189 -25.34 4.03 -24.18
C GLU A 189 -23.88 3.82 -23.72
N GLY A 190 -23.11 3.08 -24.52
CA GLY A 190 -21.72 2.78 -24.20
C GLY A 190 -21.53 1.81 -23.03
N LEU A 191 -22.51 0.95 -22.73
CA LEU A 191 -22.34 -0.16 -21.80
C LEU A 191 -21.10 -0.99 -22.16
N PHE A 192 -20.24 -1.23 -21.17
CA PHE A 192 -18.93 -1.90 -21.30
C PHE A 192 -17.86 -1.19 -22.18
N THR A 193 -18.14 -0.02 -22.75
CA THR A 193 -17.15 0.77 -23.50
C THR A 193 -16.78 2.07 -22.79
N THR A 194 -17.72 2.67 -22.06
CA THR A 194 -17.50 3.87 -21.26
C THR A 194 -16.96 3.52 -19.87
N LYS A 195 -15.91 4.22 -19.43
CA LYS A 195 -15.36 4.06 -18.08
C LYS A 195 -16.30 4.68 -17.05
N GLY A 196 -16.60 3.92 -15.99
CA GLY A 196 -17.35 4.43 -14.83
C GLY A 196 -16.55 5.48 -14.04
N LEU A 197 -17.26 6.24 -13.20
CA LEU A 197 -16.62 7.24 -12.34
C LEU A 197 -15.83 6.55 -11.23
N LYS A 198 -14.60 7.02 -10.96
CA LYS A 198 -13.74 6.43 -9.92
C LYS A 198 -14.42 6.38 -8.54
N LYS A 199 -15.15 7.44 -8.19
CA LYS A 199 -15.86 7.54 -6.91
C LYS A 199 -16.92 6.44 -6.77
N GLU A 200 -17.74 6.23 -7.79
CA GLU A 200 -18.78 5.20 -7.80
C GLU A 200 -18.18 3.79 -7.74
N LEU A 201 -17.05 3.55 -8.43
CA LEU A 201 -16.34 2.28 -8.33
C LEU A 201 -15.87 1.98 -6.90
N TYR A 202 -15.53 2.99 -6.10
CA TYR A 202 -15.19 2.80 -4.69
C TYR A 202 -16.42 2.49 -3.85
N GLU A 203 -17.53 3.19 -4.08
CA GLU A 203 -18.79 2.92 -3.38
C GLU A 203 -19.28 1.50 -3.66
N ILE A 204 -19.23 1.03 -4.91
CA ILE A 204 -19.60 -0.33 -5.31
C ILE A 204 -18.70 -1.40 -4.67
N ARG A 205 -17.40 -1.14 -4.49
CA ARG A 205 -16.48 -2.12 -3.90
C ARG A 205 -16.68 -2.35 -2.41
N TYR A 206 -17.30 -1.38 -1.73
CA TYR A 206 -17.43 -1.32 -0.27
C TYR A 206 -18.87 -1.13 0.22
N CYS A 207 -19.86 -1.33 -0.65
CA CYS A 207 -21.29 -1.26 -0.32
C CYS A 207 -21.76 -2.45 0.53
#